data_AF-A0AAE4A9Q5-F1
#
_entry.id   AF-A0AAE4A9Q5-F1
#
_cell.length_a   1.000
_cell.length_b   1.000
_cell.length_c   1.000
_cell.angle_alpha   90.00
_cell.angle_beta   90.00
_cell.angle_gamma   90.00
#
_symmetry.space_group_name_H-M   'P 1'
#
loop_
_entity.id
_entity.type
_entity.pdbx_description
1 polymer ?
#
loop_
_entity_poly.entity_id
_entity_poly.type
_entity_poly.pdbx_seq_one_letter_code
_entity_poly.pdbx_strand_id
1 'polypeptide(L)'
;MSSDEPQRQPTEAEMQAALQEELRRVRIEQMVVESALSILNIAIMRAGLMPGTEGDKDLQQVQVGIEAVRALLPQVEALAGPEQTRPIRDALSQLQLVYAQGAGGGEPAPGGDPEATPGAGAGAAPQPPREGPGPAQGSGRLWVPGQ
;
A
#
# COMPACT_ATOMS: atom_id res chain seq x y z
N MET A 1 62.80 5.05 -4.17
CA MET A 1 62.25 5.04 -5.54
C MET A 1 60.87 4.41 -5.43
N SER A 2 59.84 5.24 -5.21
CA SER A 2 58.45 4.76 -5.19
C SER A 2 57.96 4.78 -6.63
N SER A 3 57.72 3.60 -7.19
CA SER A 3 57.13 3.45 -8.51
C SER A 3 55.64 3.75 -8.42
N ASP A 4 55.26 4.89 -9.00
CA ASP A 4 53.88 5.23 -9.32
C ASP A 4 53.53 4.48 -10.62
N GLU A 5 52.87 3.32 -10.50
CA GLU A 5 52.33 2.64 -11.68
C GLU A 5 51.03 3.35 -12.10
N PRO A 6 50.93 3.89 -13.33
CA PRO A 6 49.72 4.57 -13.76
C PRO A 6 48.57 3.56 -13.81
N GLN A 7 47.54 3.79 -12.98
CA GLN A 7 46.28 3.04 -13.03
C GLN A 7 45.67 3.18 -14.43
N ARG A 8 45.86 2.16 -15.27
CA ARG A 8 45.19 2.06 -16.56
C ARG A 8 43.69 1.93 -16.31
N GLN A 9 42.89 2.81 -16.90
CA GLN A 9 41.44 2.65 -16.89
C GLN A 9 41.05 1.36 -17.63
N PRO A 10 40.18 0.50 -17.05
CA PRO A 10 39.71 -0.70 -17.70
C PRO A 10 39.06 -0.40 -19.05
N THR A 11 39.29 -1.26 -20.04
CA THR A 11 38.62 -1.18 -21.33
C THR A 11 37.15 -1.58 -21.20
N GLU A 12 36.31 -1.17 -22.15
CA GLU A 12 34.88 -1.51 -22.15
C GLU A 12 34.63 -3.02 -22.11
N ALA A 13 35.44 -3.81 -22.82
CA ALA A 13 35.35 -5.27 -22.82
C ALA A 13 35.70 -5.87 -21.44
N GLU A 14 36.70 -5.32 -20.76
CA GLU A 14 37.07 -5.74 -19.40
C GLU A 14 35.99 -5.38 -18.38
N MET A 15 35.35 -4.21 -18.51
CA MET A 15 34.21 -3.82 -17.66
C MET A 15 33.01 -4.75 -17.86
N GLN A 16 32.70 -5.12 -19.11
CA GLN A 16 31.61 -6.06 -19.41
C GLN A 16 31.90 -7.46 -18.85
N ALA A 17 33.14 -7.94 -18.96
CA ALA A 17 33.54 -9.23 -18.40
C ALA A 17 33.44 -9.23 -16.86
N ALA A 18 33.89 -8.15 -16.20
CA ALA A 18 33.78 -8.00 -14.75
C ALA A 18 32.31 -8.00 -14.29
N LEU A 19 31.44 -7.25 -14.96
CA LEU A 19 30.00 -7.25 -14.64
C LEU A 19 29.38 -8.64 -14.80
N GLN A 20 29.72 -9.38 -15.85
CA GLN A 20 29.24 -10.76 -16.04
C GLN A 20 29.69 -11.70 -14.92
N GLU A 21 30.94 -11.57 -14.45
CA GLU A 21 31.43 -12.36 -13.31
C GLU A 21 30.72 -12.01 -12.00
N GLU A 22 30.40 -10.74 -11.78
CA GLU A 22 29.61 -10.31 -10.63
C GLU A 22 28.19 -10.88 -10.67
N LEU A 23 27.51 -10.80 -11.81
CA LEU A 23 26.16 -11.34 -11.99
C LEU A 23 26.10 -12.85 -11.75
N ARG A 24 27.16 -13.60 -12.08
CA ARG A 24 27.26 -15.04 -11.78
C ARG A 24 27.28 -15.36 -10.29
N ARG A 25 27.69 -14.41 -9.44
CA ARG A 25 27.74 -14.60 -7.98
C ARG A 25 26.41 -14.25 -7.30
N VAL A 26 25.53 -13.51 -7.97
CA VAL A 26 24.23 -13.14 -7.43
C VAL A 26 23.32 -14.37 -7.43
N ARG A 27 22.75 -14.67 -6.26
CA ARG A 27 21.78 -15.75 -6.10
C ARG A 27 20.37 -15.20 -6.29
N ILE A 28 19.59 -15.85 -7.15
CA ILE A 28 18.20 -15.44 -7.43
C ILE A 28 17.36 -15.52 -6.16
N GLU A 29 17.61 -16.54 -5.31
CA GLU A 29 16.93 -16.73 -4.03
C GLU A 29 17.11 -15.51 -3.12
N GLN A 30 18.33 -14.98 -3.05
CA GLN A 30 18.62 -13.79 -2.26
C GLN A 30 17.92 -12.56 -2.85
N MET A 31 17.95 -12.41 -4.18
CA MET A 31 17.27 -11.31 -4.87
C MET A 31 15.75 -11.31 -4.63
N VAL A 32 15.13 -12.49 -4.54
CA VAL A 32 13.69 -12.61 -4.24
C VAL A 32 13.38 -12.09 -2.83
N VAL A 33 14.19 -12.46 -1.83
CA VAL A 33 14.03 -11.98 -0.45
C VAL A 33 14.24 -10.47 -0.38
N GLU A 34 15.30 -9.95 -1.00
CA GLU A 34 15.63 -8.53 -1.04
C GLU A 34 14.54 -7.72 -1.76
N SER A 35 14.01 -8.24 -2.86
CA SER A 35 12.91 -7.61 -3.60
C SER A 35 11.64 -7.53 -2.76
N ALA A 36 11.26 -8.61 -2.06
CA ALA A 36 10.09 -8.61 -1.19
C ALA A 36 10.21 -7.57 -0.06
N LEU A 37 11.39 -7.47 0.56
CA LEU A 37 11.69 -6.46 1.59
C LEU A 37 11.65 -5.04 1.02
N SER A 38 12.25 -4.82 -0.15
CA SER A 38 12.26 -3.52 -0.82
C SER A 38 10.84 -3.06 -1.16
N ILE A 39 10.03 -3.93 -1.77
CA ILE A 39 8.64 -3.65 -2.10
C ILE A 39 7.84 -3.33 -0.84
N LEU A 40 8.00 -4.14 0.22
CA LEU A 40 7.31 -3.92 1.50
C LEU A 40 7.64 -2.55 2.09
N ASN A 41 8.93 -2.17 2.13
CA ASN A 41 9.36 -0.87 2.65
C ASN A 41 8.78 0.30 1.85
N ILE A 42 8.79 0.19 0.52
CA ILE A 42 8.19 1.22 -0.36
C ILE A 42 6.68 1.30 -0.13
N ALA A 43 6.00 0.17 0.03
CA ALA A 43 4.56 0.14 0.27
C ALA A 43 4.19 0.76 1.63
N ILE A 44 5.00 0.53 2.68
CA ILE A 44 4.84 1.17 3.99
C ILE A 44 5.01 2.70 3.89
N MET A 45 6.00 3.17 3.13
CA MET A 45 6.20 4.59 2.83
C MET A 45 4.98 5.18 2.11
N ARG A 46 4.48 4.50 1.08
CA ARG A 46 3.27 4.89 0.33
C ARG A 46 1.98 4.79 1.13
N ALA A 47 1.99 4.11 2.27
CA ALA A 47 0.87 4.10 3.20
C ALA A 47 0.89 5.32 4.15
N GLY A 48 1.93 6.15 4.12
CA GLY A 48 2.09 7.29 5.04
C GLY A 48 2.38 6.85 6.47
N LEU A 49 2.96 5.66 6.67
CA LEU A 49 3.22 5.08 7.99
C LEU A 49 4.58 5.48 8.56
N MET A 50 5.44 6.12 7.76
CA MET A 50 6.72 6.63 8.20
C MET A 50 6.62 8.13 8.48
N PRO A 51 7.33 8.65 9.50
CA PRO A 51 7.36 10.09 9.76
C PRO A 51 7.78 10.88 8.52
N GLY A 52 6.99 11.87 8.12
CA GLY A 52 7.27 12.73 6.97
C GLY A 52 6.80 12.18 5.62
N THR A 53 6.03 11.08 5.61
CA THR A 53 5.49 10.45 4.38
C THR A 53 3.97 10.57 4.27
N GLU A 54 3.34 11.32 5.17
CA GLU A 54 1.88 11.49 5.22
C GLU A 54 1.32 12.09 3.92
N GLY A 55 2.10 12.98 3.28
CA GLY A 55 1.76 13.59 1.98
C GLY A 55 1.98 12.68 0.77
N ASP A 56 2.74 11.59 0.94
CA ASP A 56 3.05 10.62 -0.13
C ASP A 56 2.07 9.45 -0.20
N LYS A 57 0.96 9.54 0.58
CA LYS A 57 -0.03 8.49 0.69
C LYS A 57 -0.69 8.19 -0.67
N ASP A 58 -0.50 6.97 -1.14
CA ASP A 58 -1.05 6.47 -2.40
C ASP A 58 -1.60 5.06 -2.20
N LEU A 59 -2.92 4.96 -2.01
CA LEU A 59 -3.59 3.69 -1.74
C LEU A 59 -3.50 2.71 -2.92
N GLN A 60 -3.42 3.20 -4.16
CA GLN A 60 -3.28 2.33 -5.33
C GLN A 60 -1.91 1.66 -5.33
N GLN A 61 -0.84 2.42 -5.06
CA GLN A 61 0.51 1.89 -4.92
C GLN A 61 0.62 0.93 -3.72
N VAL A 62 -0.05 1.23 -2.61
CA VAL A 62 -0.11 0.34 -1.44
C VAL A 62 -0.76 -1.00 -1.80
N GLN A 63 -1.86 -1.00 -2.55
CA GLN A 63 -2.51 -2.23 -3.00
C GLN A 63 -1.55 -3.09 -3.84
N VAL A 64 -0.88 -2.49 -4.83
CA VAL A 64 0.10 -3.19 -5.68
C VAL A 64 1.22 -3.80 -4.83
N GLY A 65 1.74 -3.04 -3.85
CA GLY A 65 2.75 -3.53 -2.91
C GLY A 65 2.28 -4.72 -2.08
N ILE A 66 1.05 -4.64 -1.52
CA ILE A 66 0.44 -5.75 -0.75
C ILE A 66 0.34 -7.00 -1.61
N GLU A 67 -0.18 -6.88 -2.83
CA GLU A 67 -0.38 -8.03 -3.73
C GLU A 67 0.95 -8.67 -4.12
N ALA A 68 1.96 -7.87 -4.45
CA ALA A 68 3.29 -8.34 -4.80
C ALA A 68 3.97 -9.07 -3.63
N VAL A 69 3.97 -8.49 -2.43
CA VAL A 69 4.58 -9.13 -1.25
C VAL A 69 3.82 -10.41 -0.89
N ARG A 70 2.49 -10.40 -0.95
CA ARG A 70 1.67 -11.61 -0.72
C ARG A 70 2.00 -12.73 -1.70
N ALA A 71 2.28 -12.40 -2.96
CA ALA A 71 2.65 -13.40 -3.97
C ALA A 71 4.07 -13.95 -3.74
N LEU A 72 5.00 -13.13 -3.25
CA LEU A 72 6.39 -13.54 -3.00
C LEU A 72 6.57 -14.27 -1.66
N LEU A 73 5.72 -13.99 -0.67
CA LEU A 73 5.86 -14.48 0.70
C LEU A 73 6.02 -16.01 0.80
N PRO A 74 5.25 -16.86 0.09
CA PRO A 74 5.45 -18.31 0.17
C PRO A 74 6.84 -18.76 -0.30
N GLN A 75 7.43 -18.07 -1.28
CA GLN A 75 8.77 -18.36 -1.77
C GLN A 75 9.83 -17.91 -0.76
N VAL A 76 9.64 -16.72 -0.18
CA VAL A 76 10.52 -16.19 0.86
C VAL A 76 10.49 -17.09 2.11
N GLU A 77 9.32 -17.62 2.47
CA GLU A 77 9.16 -18.60 3.54
C GLU A 77 9.84 -19.94 3.23
N ALA A 78 9.76 -20.43 2.00
CA ALA A 78 10.44 -21.65 1.59
C ALA A 78 11.98 -21.49 1.63
N LEU A 79 12.49 -20.30 1.33
CA LEU A 79 13.93 -20.01 1.28
C LEU A 79 14.54 -19.68 2.65
N ALA A 80 13.87 -18.87 3.45
CA ALA A 80 14.38 -18.36 4.73
C ALA A 80 13.71 -19.01 5.96
N GLY A 81 12.64 -19.78 5.77
CA GLY A 81 11.89 -20.40 6.86
C GLY A 81 10.84 -19.49 7.53
N PRO A 82 9.85 -20.08 8.21
CA PRO A 82 8.69 -19.35 8.73
C PRO A 82 9.03 -18.40 9.89
N GLU A 83 10.06 -18.68 10.67
CA GLU A 83 10.45 -17.81 11.81
C GLU A 83 11.17 -16.54 11.33
N GLN A 84 12.08 -16.66 10.35
CA GLN A 84 12.81 -15.51 9.84
C GLN A 84 11.91 -14.55 9.03
N THR A 85 10.82 -15.06 8.47
CA THR A 85 9.86 -14.30 7.67
C THR A 85 8.70 -13.73 8.47
N ARG A 86 8.63 -14.02 9.78
CA ARG A 86 7.59 -13.50 10.66
C ARG A 86 7.48 -11.96 10.63
N PRO A 87 8.57 -11.18 10.69
CA PRO A 87 8.47 -9.72 10.61
C PRO A 87 7.85 -9.22 9.30
N ILE A 88 8.09 -9.91 8.18
CA ILE A 88 7.51 -9.59 6.87
C ILE A 88 5.99 -9.81 6.90
N ARG A 89 5.54 -10.91 7.51
CA ARG A 89 4.10 -11.20 7.68
C ARG A 89 3.40 -10.19 8.57
N ASP A 90 4.02 -9.84 9.69
CA ASP A 90 3.46 -8.89 10.65
C ASP A 90 3.31 -7.51 10.00
N ALA A 91 4.34 -7.05 9.29
CA ALA A 91 4.32 -5.79 8.54
C ALA A 91 3.30 -5.82 7.38
N LEU A 92 3.20 -6.91 6.62
CA LEU A 92 2.19 -7.06 5.57
C LEU A 92 0.77 -6.99 6.15
N SER A 93 0.53 -7.61 7.30
CA SER A 93 -0.77 -7.59 7.98
C SER A 93 -1.13 -6.18 8.45
N GLN A 94 -0.16 -5.46 9.02
CA GLN A 94 -0.35 -4.06 9.42
C GLN A 94 -0.67 -3.17 8.21
N LEU A 95 0.05 -3.36 7.10
CA LEU A 95 -0.17 -2.62 5.87
C LEU A 95 -1.57 -2.88 5.30
N GLN A 96 -2.04 -4.14 5.32
CA GLN A 96 -3.39 -4.51 4.91
C GLN A 96 -4.47 -3.84 5.77
N LEU A 97 -4.28 -3.75 7.08
CA LEU A 97 -5.21 -3.05 7.97
C LEU A 97 -5.30 -1.56 7.65
N VAL A 98 -4.17 -0.92 7.35
CA VAL A 98 -4.12 0.51 6.99
C VAL A 98 -4.79 0.75 5.64
N TYR A 99 -4.53 -0.12 4.66
CA TYR A 99 -5.18 -0.07 3.37
C TYR A 99 -6.70 -0.24 3.50
N ALA A 100 -7.17 -1.23 4.27
CA ALA A 100 -8.60 -1.46 4.48
C ALA A 100 -9.31 -0.26 5.14
N GLN A 101 -8.67 0.40 6.12
CA GLN A 101 -9.18 1.64 6.73
C GLN A 101 -9.24 2.79 5.72
N GLY A 102 -8.24 2.91 4.84
CA GLY A 102 -8.21 3.93 3.80
C GLY A 102 -9.20 3.68 2.64
N ALA A 103 -9.41 2.42 2.27
CA ALA A 103 -10.29 2.02 1.18
C ALA A 103 -11.77 1.95 1.61
N GLY A 104 -12.04 1.62 2.88
CA GLY A 104 -13.39 1.57 3.45
C GLY A 104 -14.04 2.94 3.68
N GLY A 105 -13.30 4.04 3.45
CA GLY A 105 -13.84 5.41 3.41
C GLY A 105 -14.45 5.80 2.05
N GLY A 106 -14.43 4.88 1.07
CA GLY A 106 -15.20 5.02 -0.16
C GLY A 106 -16.68 4.84 0.13
N GLU A 107 -17.42 5.94 0.09
CA GLU A 107 -18.87 5.99 0.13
C GLU A 107 -19.46 4.88 -0.76
N PRO A 108 -20.44 4.08 -0.28
CA PRO A 108 -21.14 3.16 -1.18
C PRO A 108 -21.77 4.01 -2.28
N ALA A 109 -21.42 3.71 -3.53
CA ALA A 109 -22.07 4.35 -4.67
C ALA A 109 -23.60 4.20 -4.50
N PRO A 110 -24.39 5.30 -4.51
CA PRO A 110 -25.84 5.18 -4.50
C PRO A 110 -26.25 4.76 -5.91
N GLY A 111 -26.38 3.46 -6.14
CA GLY A 111 -26.74 2.97 -7.47
C GLY A 111 -26.65 1.46 -7.56
N GLY A 112 -27.69 0.78 -7.10
CA GLY A 112 -27.83 -0.66 -7.18
C GLY A 112 -29.04 -1.10 -6.39
N ASP A 113 -30.22 -0.73 -6.89
CA ASP A 113 -31.52 -1.18 -6.40
C ASP A 113 -31.49 -2.69 -6.07
N PRO A 114 -31.88 -3.12 -4.86
CA PRO A 114 -32.15 -4.53 -4.62
C PRO A 114 -33.37 -4.92 -5.45
N GLU A 115 -33.10 -5.78 -6.43
CA GLU A 115 -34.03 -6.54 -7.24
C GLU A 115 -35.28 -6.94 -6.44
N ALA A 116 -36.43 -6.47 -6.92
CA ALA A 116 -37.72 -6.64 -6.31
C ALA A 116 -38.17 -8.11 -6.38
N THR A 117 -38.43 -8.71 -5.22
CA THR A 117 -39.24 -9.92 -5.09
C THR A 117 -40.73 -9.55 -5.27
N PRO A 118 -41.48 -10.14 -6.22
CA PRO A 118 -42.91 -9.90 -6.31
C PRO A 118 -43.66 -10.79 -5.32
N GLY A 119 -44.04 -10.22 -4.17
CA GLY A 119 -44.92 -10.83 -3.17
C GLY A 119 -46.17 -9.99 -2.98
N ALA A 120 -47.31 -10.52 -3.44
CA ALA A 120 -48.64 -9.90 -3.37
C ALA A 120 -49.10 -9.63 -1.93
N GLY A 121 -49.76 -8.49 -1.70
CA GLY A 121 -50.43 -8.19 -0.43
C GLY A 121 -51.00 -6.78 -0.40
N ALA A 122 -52.24 -6.63 -0.88
CA ALA A 122 -53.03 -5.40 -0.77
C ALA A 122 -53.35 -5.06 0.70
N GLY A 123 -53.22 -3.79 1.08
CA GLY A 123 -53.65 -3.33 2.40
C GLY A 123 -53.29 -1.88 2.74
N ALA A 124 -54.19 -0.96 2.37
CA ALA A 124 -54.55 0.32 2.99
C ALA A 124 -53.51 1.17 3.78
N ALA A 125 -53.36 2.44 3.34
CA ALA A 125 -52.79 3.56 4.11
C ALA A 125 -53.65 3.92 5.34
N PRO A 126 -53.11 4.65 6.33
CA PRO A 126 -53.19 6.13 6.27
C PRO A 126 -51.94 6.89 6.79
N GLN A 127 -51.74 8.11 6.27
CA GLN A 127 -50.78 9.11 6.76
C GLN A 127 -51.34 9.89 7.97
N PRO A 128 -50.49 10.34 8.91
CA PRO A 128 -50.72 11.54 9.72
C PRO A 128 -49.80 12.73 9.33
N PRO A 129 -50.11 13.96 9.80
CA PRO A 129 -50.02 15.19 9.00
C PRO A 129 -48.72 16.01 9.16
N ARG A 130 -48.52 16.94 8.21
CA ARG A 130 -47.55 18.04 8.25
C ARG A 130 -48.07 19.21 9.08
N GLU A 131 -47.30 19.64 10.08
CA GLU A 131 -47.26 20.98 10.71
C GLU A 131 -45.84 21.12 11.29
N GLY A 132 -45.03 22.18 11.22
CA GLY A 132 -45.04 23.56 10.74
C GLY A 132 -43.62 24.13 11.03
N PRO A 133 -43.22 25.31 10.54
CA PRO A 133 -41.82 25.74 10.50
C PRO A 133 -41.35 26.40 11.82
N GLY A 134 -40.09 26.15 12.20
CA GLY A 134 -39.41 26.76 13.36
C GLY A 134 -37.93 27.05 13.05
N PRO A 135 -37.30 28.02 13.75
CA PRO A 135 -36.59 29.11 13.08
C PRO A 135 -35.06 28.97 13.02
N ALA A 136 -34.50 29.60 11.99
CA ALA A 136 -33.35 30.50 11.98
C ALA A 136 -32.10 30.21 12.86
N GLN A 137 -30.97 30.22 12.14
CA GLN A 137 -29.72 30.92 12.49
C GLN A 137 -28.79 30.28 13.53
N GLY A 138 -27.63 29.85 13.01
CA GLY A 138 -26.40 29.61 13.75
C GLY A 138 -25.19 29.85 12.85
N SER A 139 -25.04 31.10 12.40
CA SER A 139 -23.88 31.57 11.64
C SER A 139 -22.63 31.61 12.53
N GLY A 140 -21.49 31.20 11.97
CA GLY A 140 -20.14 31.50 12.47
C GLY A 140 -19.64 30.54 13.54
N ARG A 141 -18.40 30.04 13.47
CA ARG A 141 -17.20 30.80 13.17
C ARG A 141 -16.10 29.88 12.62
N LEU A 142 -15.42 30.41 11.60
CA LEU A 142 -14.05 30.07 11.17
C LEU A 142 -13.15 29.80 12.39
N TRP A 143 -12.46 28.66 12.37
CA TRP A 143 -11.32 28.39 13.24
C TRP A 143 -10.03 28.72 12.46
N VAL A 144 -9.13 29.49 13.09
CA VAL A 144 -7.81 29.86 12.55
C VAL A 144 -6.74 29.46 13.59
N PRO A 145 -5.69 28.71 13.22
CA PRO A 145 -4.59 28.37 14.13
C PRO A 145 -3.47 29.41 14.14
N GLY A 146 -2.84 29.59 15.31
CA GLY A 146 -1.49 30.16 15.44
C GLY A 146 -1.24 30.97 16.72
N GLN A 147 -0.46 30.39 17.64
CA GLN A 147 0.74 31.01 18.25
C GLN A 147 1.78 29.91 18.41
#